data_AF-A0A366MNX7-F1
#
_entry.id   AF-A0A366MNX7-F1
#
_cell.length_a   1.000
_cell.length_b   1.000
_cell.length_c   1.000
_cell.angle_alpha   90.00
_cell.angle_beta   90.00
_cell.angle_gamma   90.00
#
_symmetry.space_group_name_H-M   'P 1'
#
loop_
_entity.id
_entity.type
_entity.pdbx_description
1 polymer ?
#
loop_
_entity_poly.entity_id
_entity_poly.type
_entity_poly.pdbx_seq_one_letter_code
_entity_poly.pdbx_strand_id
1 'polypeptide(L)'
;MAKVFNLSSIQFIKRVTVGHKDPDVTYDENEIIKAQEYINRCLSESPKGYIIGIEKNFNIINLGEHQVVMQWLVYHIGFEKKPFWME
;
A
#
# COMPACT_ATOMS: atom_id res chain seq x y z
N MET A 1 22.18 -19.78 1.27
CA MET A 1 22.37 -18.65 2.20
C MET A 1 21.16 -17.75 2.10
N ALA A 2 20.52 -17.39 3.22
CA ALA A 2 19.45 -16.40 3.21
C ALA A 2 20.03 -15.05 2.80
N LYS A 3 19.47 -14.42 1.76
CA LYS A 3 19.89 -13.09 1.33
C LYS A 3 19.51 -12.08 2.42
N VAL A 4 20.51 -11.39 2.97
CA VAL A 4 20.28 -10.32 3.94
C VAL A 4 19.62 -9.15 3.21
N PHE A 5 18.51 -8.67 3.74
CA PHE A 5 17.81 -7.49 3.22
C PHE A 5 18.72 -6.26 3.30
N ASN A 6 18.80 -5.47 2.22
CA ASN A 6 19.56 -4.23 2.17
C ASN A 6 18.74 -3.15 1.45
N LEU A 7 18.50 -2.02 2.10
CA LEU A 7 17.77 -0.90 1.50
C LEU A 7 18.48 -0.32 0.27
N SER A 8 19.82 -0.38 0.20
CA SER A 8 20.58 0.15 -0.93
C SER A 8 20.45 -0.69 -2.21
N SER A 9 19.91 -1.91 -2.14
CA SER A 9 19.66 -2.74 -3.34
C SER A 9 18.28 -2.49 -3.95
N ILE A 10 17.42 -1.69 -3.32
CA ILE A 10 16.08 -1.39 -3.81
C ILE A 10 16.18 -0.41 -5.00
N GLN A 11 15.64 -0.81 -6.15
CA GLN A 11 15.64 0.01 -7.38
C GLN A 11 14.23 0.37 -7.83
N PHE A 12 13.21 -0.30 -7.29
CA PHE A 12 11.82 -0.08 -7.64
C PHE A 12 10.97 -0.01 -6.37
N ILE A 13 10.11 1.00 -6.27
CA ILE A 13 9.22 1.20 -5.13
C ILE A 13 7.79 1.26 -5.64
N LYS A 14 6.94 0.37 -5.13
CA LYS A 14 5.50 0.42 -5.34
C LYS A 14 4.81 0.95 -4.08
N ARG A 15 4.00 1.99 -4.24
CA ARG A 15 3.09 2.46 -3.19
C ARG A 15 1.72 1.81 -3.38
N VAL A 16 1.18 1.23 -2.32
CA VAL A 16 -0.16 0.63 -2.30
C VAL A 16 -0.94 1.27 -1.16
N THR A 17 -2.08 1.89 -1.49
CA THR A 17 -2.97 2.47 -0.48
C THR A 17 -4.00 1.43 -0.05
N VAL A 18 -4.23 1.31 1.26
CA VAL A 18 -5.27 0.47 1.86
C VAL A 18 -6.14 1.35 2.74
N GLY A 19 -7.44 1.37 2.48
CA GLY A 19 -8.40 2.22 3.17
C GLY A 19 -8.89 3.39 2.32
N HIS A 20 -9.63 4.30 2.95
CA HIS A 20 -10.40 5.32 2.25
C HIS A 20 -9.75 6.69 2.36
N LYS A 21 -9.26 7.23 1.25
CA LYS A 21 -8.52 8.50 1.20
C LYS A 21 -9.30 9.67 0.57
N ASP A 22 -10.38 9.38 -0.14
CA ASP A 22 -11.11 10.35 -0.95
C ASP A 22 -12.59 10.40 -0.50
N PRO A 23 -13.06 11.51 0.06
CA PRO A 23 -14.45 11.62 0.52
C PRO A 23 -15.49 11.55 -0.59
N ASP A 24 -15.12 11.88 -1.82
CA ASP A 24 -16.04 11.96 -2.95
C ASP A 24 -16.25 10.59 -3.61
N VAL A 25 -15.45 9.60 -3.20
CA VAL A 25 -15.55 8.21 -3.64
C VAL A 25 -16.35 7.42 -2.61
N THR A 26 -17.23 6.54 -3.08
CA THR A 26 -17.93 5.61 -2.19
C THR A 26 -16.95 4.59 -1.63
N TYR A 27 -16.97 4.40 -0.32
CA TYR A 27 -16.23 3.31 0.32
C TYR A 27 -16.65 1.95 -0.27
N ASP A 28 -15.68 1.23 -0.83
CA ASP A 28 -15.86 -0.14 -1.31
C ASP A 28 -14.87 -1.07 -0.61
N GLU A 29 -15.40 -2.04 0.13
CA GLU A 29 -14.62 -3.05 0.84
C GLU A 29 -13.87 -3.97 -0.14
N ASN A 30 -14.39 -4.19 -1.34
CA ASN A 30 -13.73 -5.03 -2.35
C ASN A 30 -12.41 -4.41 -2.82
N GLU A 31 -12.33 -3.07 -2.92
CA GLU A 31 -11.09 -2.38 -3.28
C GLU A 31 -10.03 -2.53 -2.18
N ILE A 32 -10.45 -2.60 -0.91
CA ILE A 32 -9.54 -2.87 0.21
C ILE A 32 -9.00 -4.29 0.13
N ILE A 33 -9.87 -5.28 -0.12
CA ILE A 33 -9.47 -6.68 -0.28
C ILE A 33 -8.46 -6.82 -1.42
N LYS A 34 -8.75 -6.24 -2.59
CA LYS A 34 -7.81 -6.25 -3.74
C LYS A 34 -6.47 -5.61 -3.40
N ALA A 35 -6.46 -4.50 -2.66
CA ALA A 35 -5.22 -3.84 -2.24
C ALA A 35 -4.42 -4.74 -1.28
N GLN A 36 -5.08 -5.44 -0.35
CA GLN A 36 -4.44 -6.41 0.56
C GLN A 36 -3.88 -7.61 -0.19
N GLU A 37 -4.64 -8.19 -1.13
CA GLU A 37 -4.19 -9.28 -1.99
C GLU A 37 -2.97 -8.87 -2.82
N TYR A 38 -2.99 -7.65 -3.37
CA TYR A 38 -1.86 -7.11 -4.10
C TYR A 38 -0.61 -6.96 -3.23
N ILE A 39 -0.75 -6.49 -1.98
CA ILE A 39 0.35 -6.44 -1.01
C ILE A 39 0.86 -7.86 -0.71
N ASN A 40 -0.04 -8.81 -0.44
CA ASN A 40 0.34 -10.19 -0.18
C ASN A 40 1.13 -10.77 -1.36
N ARG A 41 0.69 -10.51 -2.60
CA ARG A 41 1.40 -10.88 -3.82
C ARG A 41 2.79 -10.27 -3.88
N CYS A 42 2.92 -8.97 -3.62
CA CYS A 42 4.21 -8.29 -3.56
C CYS A 42 5.19 -8.93 -2.56
N LEU A 43 4.68 -9.42 -1.43
CA LEU A 43 5.50 -9.98 -0.33
C LEU A 43 5.76 -11.48 -0.46
N SER A 44 5.10 -12.18 -1.40
CA SER A 44 5.18 -13.63 -1.55
C SER A 44 5.72 -14.10 -2.90
N GLU A 45 5.37 -13.43 -3.99
CA GLU A 45 5.79 -13.81 -5.34
C GLU A 45 7.17 -13.25 -5.70
N SER A 46 7.83 -13.87 -6.70
CA SER A 46 9.13 -13.44 -7.19
C SER A 46 8.99 -12.37 -8.29
N PRO A 47 9.84 -11.33 -8.30
CA PRO A 47 10.81 -10.96 -7.28
C PRO A 47 10.12 -10.52 -5.97
N LYS A 48 10.60 -11.03 -4.84
CA LYS A 48 10.02 -10.77 -3.53
C LYS A 48 10.30 -9.33 -3.09
N GLY A 49 9.24 -8.60 -2.78
CA GLY A 49 9.32 -7.25 -2.22
C GLY A 49 9.47 -7.25 -0.70
N TYR A 50 9.83 -6.09 -0.16
CA TYR A 50 9.95 -5.83 1.27
C TYR A 50 9.17 -4.57 1.62
N ILE A 51 8.47 -4.57 2.75
CA ILE A 51 7.91 -3.32 3.29
C ILE A 51 9.09 -2.46 3.76
N ILE A 52 9.29 -1.33 3.11
CA ILE A 52 10.34 -0.36 3.43
C ILE A 52 9.82 0.89 4.14
N GLY A 53 8.49 1.02 4.23
CA GLY A 53 7.82 2.12 4.92
C GLY A 53 6.31 1.91 4.98
N ILE A 54 5.69 2.48 6.00
CA ILE A 54 4.23 2.53 6.16
C ILE A 54 3.85 3.95 6.57
N GLU A 55 3.06 4.63 5.75
CA GLU A 55 2.45 5.91 6.08
C GLU A 55 1.09 5.64 6.73
N LYS A 56 0.85 6.20 7.92
CA LYS A 56 -0.45 6.18 8.58
C LYS A 56 -1.10 7.53 8.40
N ASN A 57 -2.19 7.57 7.65
CA ASN A 57 -2.85 8.82 7.30
C ASN A 57 -4.28 8.82 7.84
N PHE A 58 -4.75 10.00 8.18
CA PHE A 58 -6.14 10.24 8.47
C PHE A 58 -6.52 11.63 7.98
N ASN A 59 -7.80 11.80 7.69
CA ASN A 59 -8.40 13.09 7.40
C ASN A 59 -9.71 13.22 8.18
N ILE A 60 -10.05 14.44 8.55
CA ILE A 60 -11.29 14.76 9.24
C ILE A 60 -12.04 15.73 8.35
N ILE A 61 -13.26 15.35 7.98
CA ILE A 61 -14.08 16.14 7.07
C ILE A 61 -15.39 16.45 7.77
N ASN A 62 -15.77 17.72 7.73
CA ASN A 62 -17.04 18.19 8.26
C ASN A 62 -18.06 18.24 7.10
N LEU A 63 -19.10 17.42 7.19
CA LEU A 63 -20.20 17.36 6.25
C LEU A 63 -21.46 17.86 6.97
N GLY A 64 -21.70 19.18 6.89
CA GLY A 64 -22.73 19.83 7.69
C GLY A 64 -22.42 19.73 9.19
N GLU A 65 -23.33 19.12 9.96
CA GLU A 65 -23.15 18.86 11.39
C GLU A 65 -22.48 17.51 11.69
N HIS A 66 -22.19 16.70 10.66
CA HIS A 66 -21.52 15.41 10.83
C HIS A 66 -20.00 15.55 10.63
N GLN A 67 -19.25 14.86 11.49
CA GLN A 67 -17.81 14.72 11.36
C GLN A 67 -17.49 13.30 10.89
N VAL A 68 -16.83 13.18 9.74
CA VAL A 68 -16.38 11.90 9.20
C VAL A 68 -14.87 11.82 9.33
N VAL A 69 -14.41 10.73 9.96
CA VAL A 69 -12.99 10.41 10.05
C VAL A 69 -12.65 9.40 8.97
N MET A 70 -11.75 9.79 8.09
CA MET A 70 -11.20 8.93 7.05
C MET A 70 -9.81 8.46 7.46
N GLN A 71 -9.50 7.19 7.23
CA GLN A 71 -8.22 6.60 7.59
C GLN A 71 -7.74 5.69 6.46
N TRP A 72 -6.43 5.75 6.20
CA TRP A 72 -5.79 4.86 5.25
C TRP A 72 -4.30 4.67 5.57
N LEU A 73 -3.78 3.55 5.12
CA LEU A 73 -2.37 3.21 5.15
C LEU A 73 -1.79 3.27 3.75
N VAL A 74 -0.55 3.74 3.62
CA VAL A 74 0.21 3.58 2.39
C VAL A 74 1.41 2.68 2.67
N TYR A 75 1.42 1.51 2.06
CA TYR A 75 2.54 0.58 2.11
C TYR A 75 3.53 0.92 1.00
N HIS A 76 4.79 1.10 1.38
CA HIS A 76 5.90 1.30 0.46
C HIS A 76 6.62 -0.04 0.34
N ILE A 77 6.50 -0.65 -0.83
CA ILE A 77 7.09 -1.95 -1.10
C ILE A 77 8.27 -1.77 -2.03
N GLY A 78 9.46 -2.05 -1.50
CA GLY A 78 10.71 -2.00 -2.24
C GLY A 78 11.01 -3.34 -2.90
N PHE A 79 11.47 -3.28 -4.15
CA PHE A 79 11.98 -4.41 -4.91
C PHE A 79 13.37 -4.07 -5.47
N GLU A 80 14.23 -5.07 -5.55
CA GLU A 80 15.54 -4.91 -6.20
C GLU A 80 15.43 -4.77 -7.72
N LYS A 81 14.36 -5.30 -8.30
CA LYS A 81 14.01 -5.16 -9.72
C LYS A 81 12.48 -5.11 -9.84
N LYS A 82 11.96 -4.40 -10.83
CA LYS A 82 10.52 -4.35 -11.10
C LYS A 82 9.97 -5.77 -11.35
N PRO A 83 8.92 -6.21 -10.64
CA PRO A 83 8.26 -7.48 -10.92
C PRO A 83 7.68 -7.52 -12.33
N PHE A 84 7.82 -8.65 -13.03
CA PHE A 84 7.35 -8.80 -14.42
C PHE A 84 5.82 -8.74 -14.56
N TRP A 85 5.11 -9.09 -13.49
CA TRP A 85 3.65 -9.07 -13.41
C TRP A 85 3.10 -7.70 -12.99
N MET A 86 3.97 -6.76 -12.62
CA MET A 86 3.59 -5.36 -12.46
C MET A 86 3.76 -4.68 -13.82
N GLU A 87 2.66 -4.29 -14.45
CA GLU A 87 2.67 -3.47 -15.67
C GLU A 87 3.37 -2.12 -15.46
#